data_AF-A0A1I6SHY8-F1
#
_entry.id   AF-A0A1I6SHY8-F1
#
_cell.length_a   1.000
_cell.length_b   1.000
_cell.length_c   1.000
_cell.angle_alpha   90.00
_cell.angle_beta   90.00
_cell.angle_gamma   90.00
#
_symmetry.space_group_name_H-M   'P 1'
#
loop_
_entity.id
_entity.type
_entity.pdbx_description
1 polymer ?
#
loop_
_entity_poly.entity_id
_entity_poly.type
_entity_poly.pdbx_seq_one_letter_code
_entity_poly.pdbx_strand_id
1 'polypeptide(L)'
;MKSYKLILAIALILTIKNSIAQVAEDSNLFIELKKADSLIFNEGFNKCNFDALKKVLHQDLEFFHDVGGAQNLEQFNEAFSKNICGDFNYKPIRRLLPETLEVYPLKNNGELYGAIQKGEHNFYIKEPNKEIYITGYAKFITTWVLENGDWKAKRILSYDHKPVKNYGEEFNANYALPLFDNDQNIEALLIKHKIPSIAIGLIKNGNLQQIRTFGNKKSNQPISNNSIYKVASLTKPITAFVVLKLIDEGAWSLDEPVSKYFIDEDIKNSNYLNKLTTRHILSHQSGFPNWRYLTDDSKLLFQFEPGTKWQYSGEGFEYLRKAIEKKLKRPFEDIAQEKLFKPLGMNNTHYYWTEKIDEKQYAVEHDENGKAINYEKYTVANASANLLTTAEDYSKFLVYVLNGAGLSEKIYDEFLKVQAHEKKGVDWSLGMQMLTNLPNNETAFMHTGGDYGTKTIALILKNSKDGLVLFSNSENGVVLWQKIISEYFREIGEEIVRRNLE
;
A
#
# COMPACT_ATOMS: atom_id res chain seq x y z
N MET A 1 -14.25 -63.47 -25.11
CA MET A 1 -12.82 -63.10 -25.26
C MET A 1 -12.71 -61.59 -25.33
N LYS A 2 -12.28 -60.97 -24.22
CA LYS A 2 -11.09 -60.09 -24.13
C LYS A 2 -11.27 -58.80 -24.95
N SER A 3 -11.65 -57.69 -24.32
CA SER A 3 -10.75 -56.74 -23.61
C SER A 3 -9.70 -56.19 -24.58
N TYR A 4 -9.38 -54.89 -24.49
CA TYR A 4 -8.43 -54.11 -25.31
C TYR A 4 -9.02 -53.11 -26.33
N LYS A 5 -9.96 -52.24 -25.95
CA LYS A 5 -10.14 -50.92 -26.61
C LYS A 5 -10.53 -49.79 -25.64
N LEU A 6 -10.08 -49.85 -24.39
CA LEU A 6 -10.24 -48.77 -23.41
C LEU A 6 -8.96 -48.55 -22.58
N ILE A 7 -7.78 -48.72 -23.19
CA ILE A 7 -6.48 -48.37 -22.59
C ILE A 7 -5.61 -47.77 -23.69
N LEU A 8 -6.01 -46.62 -24.23
CA LEU A 8 -5.15 -45.79 -25.08
C LEU A 8 -5.46 -44.29 -24.97
N ALA A 9 -6.15 -43.89 -23.90
CA ALA A 9 -6.38 -42.50 -23.52
C ALA A 9 -5.94 -42.17 -22.07
N ILE A 10 -5.31 -43.12 -21.36
CA ILE A 10 -4.84 -42.95 -19.96
C ILE A 10 -3.30 -43.10 -19.85
N ALA A 11 -2.58 -43.25 -20.97
CA ALA A 11 -1.11 -43.41 -20.96
C ALA A 11 -0.37 -42.24 -21.63
N LEU A 12 -0.94 -41.03 -21.61
CA LEU A 12 -0.23 -39.78 -21.94
C LEU A 12 -0.38 -38.73 -20.83
N ILE A 13 -0.45 -39.18 -19.58
CA ILE A 13 -0.14 -38.37 -18.39
C ILE A 13 1.15 -38.95 -17.79
N LEU A 14 2.22 -38.96 -18.60
CA LEU A 14 3.56 -39.25 -18.15
C LEU A 14 4.31 -37.94 -18.09
N THR A 15 4.29 -37.36 -16.89
CA THR A 15 5.32 -36.49 -16.35
C THR A 15 5.74 -35.31 -17.24
N ILE A 16 4.98 -34.22 -17.16
CA ILE A 16 5.64 -32.90 -17.15
C ILE A 16 6.38 -32.86 -15.81
N LYS A 17 7.59 -33.41 -15.77
CA LYS A 17 8.55 -33.00 -14.74
C LYS A 17 8.78 -31.53 -15.05
N ASN A 18 8.18 -30.65 -14.26
CA ASN A 18 8.65 -29.28 -14.15
C ASN A 18 10.12 -29.40 -13.73
N SER A 19 11.01 -29.32 -14.71
CA SER A 19 12.42 -29.08 -14.48
C SER A 19 12.52 -27.66 -13.95
N ILE A 20 12.25 -27.48 -12.66
CA ILE A 20 12.66 -26.28 -11.96
C ILE A 20 14.18 -26.33 -12.01
N ALA A 21 14.78 -25.51 -12.88
CA ALA A 21 16.23 -25.46 -13.06
C ALA A 21 16.93 -24.92 -11.80
N GLN A 22 16.19 -24.19 -10.97
CA GLN A 22 16.58 -23.75 -9.65
C GLN A 22 16.42 -24.89 -8.63
N VAL A 23 17.43 -25.11 -7.79
CA VAL A 23 17.31 -26.05 -6.66
C VAL A 23 16.50 -25.45 -5.52
N ALA A 24 15.87 -26.30 -4.71
CA ALA A 24 15.19 -25.86 -3.49
C ALA A 24 16.16 -25.21 -2.49
N GLU A 25 15.68 -24.23 -1.72
CA GLU A 25 16.48 -23.45 -0.77
C GLU A 25 17.02 -24.29 0.40
N ASP A 26 16.38 -25.41 0.70
CA ASP A 26 16.80 -26.38 1.71
C ASP A 26 17.75 -27.46 1.16
N SER A 27 18.08 -27.42 -0.13
CA SER A 27 18.99 -28.38 -0.73
C SER A 27 20.44 -28.18 -0.27
N ASN A 28 21.20 -29.27 -0.16
CA ASN A 28 22.62 -29.22 0.20
C ASN A 28 23.42 -28.26 -0.70
N LEU A 29 23.17 -28.30 -2.02
CA LEU A 29 23.85 -27.43 -2.98
C LEU A 29 23.58 -25.94 -2.69
N PHE A 30 22.32 -25.59 -2.40
CA PHE A 30 21.96 -24.21 -2.08
C PHE A 30 22.67 -23.73 -0.80
N ILE A 31 22.63 -24.56 0.24
CA ILE A 31 23.24 -24.26 1.54
C ILE A 31 24.76 -24.12 1.41
N GLU A 32 25.41 -25.02 0.67
CA GLU A 32 26.86 -24.98 0.42
C GLU A 32 27.28 -23.72 -0.34
N LEU A 33 26.58 -23.36 -1.42
CA LEU A 33 26.90 -22.15 -2.18
C LEU A 33 26.57 -20.87 -1.43
N LYS A 34 25.50 -20.84 -0.63
CA LYS A 34 25.22 -19.71 0.27
C LYS A 34 26.35 -19.53 1.29
N LYS A 35 26.90 -20.63 1.80
CA LYS A 35 28.06 -20.60 2.69
C LYS A 35 29.33 -20.14 1.96
N ALA A 36 29.59 -20.63 0.75
CA ALA A 36 30.73 -20.21 -0.06
C ALA A 36 30.67 -18.72 -0.39
N ASP A 37 29.52 -18.22 -0.85
CA ASP A 37 29.25 -16.80 -1.10
C ASP A 37 29.53 -15.93 0.14
N SER A 38 29.13 -16.41 1.32
CA SER A 38 29.39 -15.71 2.58
C SER A 38 30.88 -15.56 2.91
N LEU A 39 31.76 -16.44 2.42
CA LEU A 39 33.21 -16.28 2.58
C LEU A 39 33.74 -15.08 1.78
N ILE A 40 33.15 -14.81 0.61
CA ILE A 40 33.52 -13.66 -0.21
C ILE A 40 33.09 -12.36 0.48
N PHE A 41 31.84 -12.30 0.96
CA PHE A 41 31.25 -11.04 1.41
C PHE A 41 31.30 -10.82 2.93
N ASN A 42 31.01 -11.82 3.75
CA ASN A 42 31.07 -11.64 5.20
C ASN A 42 32.50 -11.69 5.73
N GLU A 43 33.31 -12.64 5.27
CA GLU A 43 34.70 -12.77 5.70
C GLU A 43 35.62 -11.84 4.89
N GLY A 44 35.62 -11.96 3.57
CA GLY A 44 36.44 -11.10 2.72
C GLY A 44 36.03 -9.64 2.82
N PHE A 45 34.81 -9.29 2.39
CA PHE A 45 34.44 -7.89 2.16
C PHE A 45 34.22 -7.13 3.46
N ASN A 46 33.44 -7.72 4.38
CA ASN A 46 33.03 -7.04 5.60
C ASN A 46 34.11 -7.09 6.69
N LYS A 47 34.85 -8.20 6.80
CA LYS A 47 35.90 -8.39 7.83
C LYS A 47 37.34 -8.26 7.31
N CYS A 48 37.54 -8.05 6.01
CA CYS A 48 38.87 -7.96 5.39
C CYS A 48 39.75 -9.21 5.62
N ASN A 49 39.12 -10.39 5.67
CA ASN A 49 39.80 -11.67 5.84
C ASN A 49 40.25 -12.22 4.47
N PHE A 50 41.48 -11.89 4.06
CA PHE A 50 42.04 -12.31 2.77
C PHE A 50 42.30 -13.81 2.67
N ASP A 51 42.49 -14.51 3.79
CA ASP A 51 42.69 -15.97 3.77
C ASP A 51 41.38 -16.70 3.43
N ALA A 52 40.24 -16.16 3.84
CA ALA A 52 38.93 -16.65 3.40
C ALA A 52 38.73 -16.43 1.90
N LEU A 53 39.13 -15.27 1.36
CA LEU A 53 39.05 -14.98 -0.08
C LEU A 53 39.90 -15.94 -0.92
N LYS A 54 41.16 -16.18 -0.52
CA LYS A 54 42.05 -17.13 -1.20
C LYS A 54 41.48 -18.56 -1.26
N LYS A 55 40.70 -18.95 -0.24
CA LYS A 55 40.08 -20.28 -0.20
C LYS A 55 38.90 -20.42 -1.16
N VAL A 56 38.22 -19.34 -1.50
CA VAL A 56 36.95 -19.40 -2.25
C VAL A 56 37.07 -18.86 -3.68
N LEU A 57 38.08 -18.03 -3.98
CA LEU A 57 38.33 -17.54 -5.34
C LEU A 57 39.17 -18.55 -6.14
N HIS A 58 38.80 -18.77 -7.39
CA HIS A 58 39.59 -19.58 -8.32
C HIS A 58 40.82 -18.80 -8.83
N GLN A 59 41.91 -19.50 -9.17
CA GLN A 59 43.14 -18.86 -9.67
C GLN A 59 42.92 -18.08 -10.98
N ASP A 60 42.07 -18.60 -11.86
CA ASP A 60 41.65 -17.97 -13.13
C ASP A 60 40.37 -17.14 -12.96
N LEU A 61 40.22 -16.39 -11.87
CA LEU A 61 39.04 -15.58 -11.62
C LEU A 61 38.85 -14.52 -12.73
N GLU A 62 37.63 -14.45 -13.25
CA GLU A 62 37.15 -13.34 -14.07
C GLU A 62 36.07 -12.54 -13.32
N PHE A 63 36.38 -11.31 -12.94
CA PHE A 63 35.44 -10.40 -12.28
C PHE A 63 35.01 -9.28 -13.22
N PHE A 64 33.72 -9.17 -13.49
CA PHE A 64 33.15 -8.13 -14.33
C PHE A 64 32.32 -7.18 -13.47
N HIS A 65 32.65 -5.89 -13.53
CA HIS A 65 31.91 -4.84 -12.86
C HIS A 65 31.49 -3.78 -13.87
N ASP A 66 30.19 -3.47 -13.91
CA ASP A 66 29.60 -2.45 -14.79
C ASP A 66 30.17 -1.02 -14.59
N VAL A 67 30.61 -0.67 -13.38
CA VAL A 67 31.30 0.60 -13.05
C VAL A 67 32.81 0.45 -13.04
N GLY A 68 33.33 -0.64 -12.44
CA GLY A 68 34.77 -0.85 -12.18
C GLY A 68 35.55 -1.52 -13.32
N GLY A 69 34.88 -1.96 -14.38
CA GLY A 69 35.50 -2.70 -15.48
C GLY A 69 35.76 -4.18 -15.17
N ALA A 70 36.43 -4.86 -16.11
CA ALA A 70 36.83 -6.26 -15.96
C ALA A 70 38.18 -6.39 -15.22
N GLN A 71 38.30 -7.40 -14.36
CA GLN A 71 39.45 -7.65 -13.50
C GLN A 71 39.78 -9.14 -13.47
N ASN A 72 41.08 -9.46 -13.45
CA ASN A 72 41.58 -10.79 -13.09
C ASN A 72 41.77 -10.91 -11.56
N LEU A 73 42.23 -12.06 -11.06
CA LEU A 73 42.42 -12.28 -9.62
C LEU A 73 43.37 -11.27 -8.95
N GLU A 74 44.49 -10.93 -9.60
CA GLU A 74 45.47 -9.98 -9.06
C GLU A 74 44.85 -8.58 -8.94
N GLN A 75 44.26 -8.09 -10.03
CA GLN A 75 43.57 -6.80 -10.08
C GLN A 75 42.39 -6.72 -9.11
N PHE A 76 41.64 -7.83 -8.96
CA PHE A 76 40.56 -7.93 -7.99
C PHE A 76 41.10 -7.75 -6.57
N ASN A 77 42.15 -8.48 -6.19
CA ASN A 77 42.73 -8.39 -4.84
C ASN A 77 43.29 -6.99 -4.54
N GLU A 78 43.95 -6.35 -5.51
CA GLU A 78 44.43 -4.97 -5.38
C GLU A 78 43.27 -3.98 -5.18
N ALA A 79 42.26 -4.04 -6.05
CA ALA A 79 41.08 -3.17 -5.96
C ALA A 79 40.33 -3.40 -4.65
N PHE A 80 40.22 -4.65 -4.21
CA PHE A 80 39.58 -5.02 -2.95
C PHE A 80 40.35 -4.48 -1.74
N SER A 81 41.67 -4.67 -1.71
CA SER A 81 42.53 -4.15 -0.65
C SER A 81 42.45 -2.63 -0.56
N LYS A 82 42.54 -1.94 -1.69
CA LYS A 82 42.56 -0.48 -1.75
C LYS A 82 41.20 0.16 -1.47
N ASN A 83 40.14 -0.31 -2.12
CA ASN A 83 38.85 0.38 -2.12
C ASN A 83 37.89 -0.12 -1.05
N ILE A 84 38.03 -1.38 -0.61
CA ILE A 84 37.12 -1.99 0.37
C ILE A 84 37.76 -2.07 1.76
N CYS A 85 39.06 -2.33 1.82
CA CYS A 85 39.79 -2.55 3.08
C CYS A 85 40.86 -1.49 3.38
N GLY A 86 40.96 -0.44 2.55
CA GLY A 86 42.00 0.59 2.66
C GLY A 86 41.67 1.70 3.65
N ASP A 87 40.40 1.92 3.96
CA ASP A 87 39.93 2.93 4.90
C ASP A 87 38.91 2.34 5.89
N PHE A 88 39.30 2.28 7.17
CA PHE A 88 38.42 1.83 8.26
C PHE A 88 37.52 2.93 8.80
N ASN A 89 37.80 4.19 8.48
CA ASN A 89 36.95 5.31 8.83
C ASN A 89 35.79 5.49 7.85
N TYR A 90 35.90 4.92 6.65
CA TYR A 90 34.85 4.85 5.63
C TYR A 90 34.82 3.44 5.05
N LYS A 91 34.24 2.49 5.80
CA LYS A 91 34.30 1.06 5.47
C LYS A 91 33.07 0.64 4.65
N PRO A 92 33.23 0.23 3.38
CA PRO A 92 32.15 -0.39 2.64
C PRO A 92 31.79 -1.75 3.25
N ILE A 93 30.49 -2.02 3.34
CA ILE A 93 29.89 -3.27 3.78
C ILE A 93 28.92 -3.74 2.71
N ARG A 94 28.87 -5.06 2.49
CA ARG A 94 27.96 -5.71 1.55
C ARG A 94 27.12 -6.75 2.28
N ARG A 95 25.81 -6.78 2.01
CA ARG A 95 24.89 -7.79 2.55
C ARG A 95 24.08 -8.43 1.44
N LEU A 96 24.05 -9.76 1.42
CA LEU A 96 23.20 -10.53 0.51
C LEU A 96 21.73 -10.33 0.89
N LEU A 97 20.86 -10.23 -0.11
CA LEU A 97 19.41 -10.32 0.04
C LEU A 97 18.97 -11.80 -0.10
N PRO A 98 18.77 -12.55 1.00
CA PRO A 98 18.65 -14.00 0.93
C PRO A 98 17.48 -14.49 0.09
N GLU A 99 16.39 -13.73 0.05
CA GLU A 99 15.15 -14.00 -0.69
C GLU A 99 15.31 -13.90 -2.21
N THR A 100 16.39 -13.27 -2.69
CA THR A 100 16.69 -13.13 -4.12
C THR A 100 17.66 -14.19 -4.64
N LEU A 101 18.18 -15.03 -3.74
CA LEU A 101 19.24 -15.98 -4.07
C LEU A 101 18.68 -17.17 -4.84
N GLU A 102 19.21 -17.40 -6.03
CA GLU A 102 18.86 -18.55 -6.86
C GLU A 102 20.12 -19.35 -7.22
N VAL A 103 20.00 -20.68 -7.24
CA VAL A 103 21.11 -21.60 -7.54
C VAL A 103 20.71 -22.61 -8.59
N TYR A 104 21.55 -22.77 -9.60
CA TYR A 104 21.35 -23.62 -10.77
C TYR A 104 22.53 -24.58 -10.94
N PRO A 105 22.33 -25.91 -10.88
CA PRO A 105 23.41 -26.89 -10.95
C PRO A 105 23.93 -27.04 -12.38
N LEU A 106 25.25 -27.10 -12.55
CA LEU A 106 25.91 -27.44 -13.81
C LEU A 106 26.41 -28.87 -13.76
N LYS A 107 25.92 -29.70 -14.68
CA LYS A 107 26.22 -31.13 -14.74
C LYS A 107 26.80 -31.52 -16.09
N ASN A 108 27.80 -32.38 -16.09
CA ASN A 108 28.36 -33.02 -17.28
C ASN A 108 28.14 -34.53 -17.16
N ASN A 109 27.44 -35.14 -18.10
CA ASN A 109 27.03 -36.56 -18.04
C ASN A 109 26.34 -36.97 -16.72
N GLY A 110 25.60 -36.04 -16.10
CA GLY A 110 24.90 -36.26 -14.83
C GLY A 110 25.73 -35.96 -13.58
N GLU A 111 27.04 -35.81 -13.70
CA GLU A 111 27.94 -35.46 -12.60
C GLU A 111 27.98 -33.94 -12.39
N LEU A 112 27.81 -33.51 -11.14
CA LEU A 112 27.87 -32.10 -10.76
C LEU A 112 29.32 -31.62 -10.80
N TYR A 113 29.61 -30.63 -11.63
CA TYR A 113 30.95 -30.03 -11.72
C TYR A 113 30.96 -28.52 -11.40
N GLY A 114 29.77 -27.90 -11.34
CA GLY A 114 29.65 -26.47 -11.15
C GLY A 114 28.25 -26.04 -10.76
N ALA A 115 28.06 -24.74 -10.57
CA ALA A 115 26.76 -24.12 -10.38
C ALA A 115 26.78 -22.66 -10.81
N ILE A 116 25.62 -22.13 -11.19
CA ILE A 116 25.39 -20.70 -11.35
C ILE A 116 24.56 -20.24 -10.15
N GLN A 117 25.05 -19.23 -9.46
CA GLN A 117 24.33 -18.55 -8.40
C GLN A 117 24.05 -17.12 -8.84
N LYS A 118 22.86 -16.60 -8.58
CA LYS A 118 22.55 -15.19 -8.82
C LYS A 118 21.68 -14.65 -7.70
N GLY A 119 21.67 -13.33 -7.54
CA GLY A 119 20.82 -12.64 -6.58
C GLY A 119 21.17 -11.16 -6.51
N GLU A 120 20.79 -10.54 -5.40
CA GLU A 120 20.99 -9.11 -5.16
C GLU A 120 21.75 -8.85 -3.87
N HIS A 121 22.48 -7.74 -3.85
CA HIS A 121 23.24 -7.27 -2.70
C HIS A 121 22.94 -5.80 -2.41
N ASN A 122 22.84 -5.48 -1.13
CA ASN A 122 22.84 -4.11 -0.62
C ASN A 122 24.26 -3.70 -0.21
N PHE A 123 24.61 -2.45 -0.47
CA PHE A 123 25.87 -1.82 -0.09
C PHE A 123 25.62 -0.75 0.96
N TYR A 124 26.51 -0.71 1.95
CA TYR A 124 26.45 0.20 3.07
C TYR A 124 27.81 0.81 3.34
N ILE A 125 27.83 1.89 4.11
CA ILE A 125 29.04 2.49 4.66
C ILE A 125 28.98 2.44 6.19
N LYS A 126 30.11 2.06 6.79
CA LYS A 126 30.35 2.13 8.24
C LYS A 126 31.46 3.14 8.52
N GLU A 127 31.13 4.16 9.30
CA GLU A 127 32.08 5.15 9.79
C GLU A 127 32.14 5.11 11.33
N PRO A 128 33.24 5.56 11.97
CA PRO A 128 33.31 5.71 13.41
C PRO A 128 32.21 6.63 13.92
N ASN A 129 31.50 6.20 14.96
CA ASN A 129 30.45 6.98 15.63
C ASN A 129 29.24 7.36 14.76
N LYS A 130 29.04 6.72 13.60
CA LYS A 130 27.81 6.81 12.81
C LYS A 130 27.15 5.45 12.71
N GLU A 131 25.82 5.43 12.60
CA GLU A 131 25.10 4.22 12.24
C GLU A 131 25.43 3.80 10.79
N ILE A 132 25.35 2.51 10.50
CA ILE A 132 25.61 1.97 9.16
C ILE A 132 24.45 2.39 8.25
N TYR A 133 24.74 3.10 7.17
CA TYR A 133 23.74 3.58 6.21
C TYR A 133 23.92 2.97 4.84
N ILE A 134 22.81 2.78 4.12
CA ILE A 134 22.79 2.18 2.79
C ILE A 134 23.22 3.19 1.73
N THR A 135 23.98 2.76 0.73
CA THR A 135 24.50 3.62 -0.34
C THR A 135 24.15 3.16 -1.74
N GLY A 136 23.80 1.88 -1.90
CA GLY A 136 23.34 1.37 -3.18
C GLY A 136 22.97 -0.11 -3.13
N TYR A 137 22.62 -0.63 -4.29
CA TYR A 137 22.34 -2.04 -4.51
C TYR A 137 22.87 -2.47 -5.87
N ALA A 138 23.12 -3.77 -6.04
CA ALA A 138 23.50 -4.37 -7.32
C ALA A 138 23.07 -5.82 -7.41
N LYS A 139 22.92 -6.28 -8.65
CA LYS A 139 22.72 -7.69 -9.00
C LYS A 139 24.06 -8.38 -9.15
N PHE A 140 24.07 -9.69 -8.90
CA PHE A 140 25.24 -10.50 -9.17
C PHE A 140 24.90 -11.83 -9.82
N ILE A 141 25.87 -12.37 -10.55
CA ILE A 141 25.90 -13.76 -11.01
C ILE A 141 27.30 -14.31 -10.70
N THR A 142 27.38 -15.43 -10.01
CA THR A 142 28.62 -16.17 -9.75
C THR A 142 28.56 -17.53 -10.43
N THR A 143 29.58 -17.84 -11.23
CA THR A 143 29.82 -19.20 -11.73
C THR A 143 30.80 -19.89 -10.80
N TRP A 144 30.30 -20.93 -10.14
CA TRP A 144 31.04 -21.79 -9.22
C TRP A 144 31.52 -23.05 -9.94
N VAL A 145 32.75 -23.48 -9.65
CA VAL A 145 33.30 -24.78 -10.04
C VAL A 145 33.61 -25.59 -8.79
N LEU A 146 33.37 -26.90 -8.84
CA LEU A 146 33.64 -27.81 -7.75
C LEU A 146 35.00 -28.48 -8.00
N GLU A 147 36.00 -28.17 -7.18
CA GLU A 147 37.37 -28.67 -7.32
C GLU A 147 37.81 -29.34 -6.03
N ASN A 148 38.14 -30.64 -6.10
CA ASN A 148 38.55 -31.43 -4.93
C ASN A 148 37.56 -31.37 -3.75
N GLY A 149 36.26 -31.17 -4.03
CA GLY A 149 35.22 -31.02 -3.02
C GLY A 149 34.99 -29.60 -2.52
N ASP A 150 35.78 -28.62 -2.97
CA ASP A 150 35.64 -27.21 -2.61
C ASP A 150 34.99 -26.39 -3.73
N TRP A 151 34.07 -25.50 -3.37
CA TRP A 151 33.46 -24.55 -4.30
C TRP A 151 34.38 -23.35 -4.53
N LYS A 152 34.75 -23.12 -5.79
CA LYS A 152 35.57 -21.99 -6.23
C LYS A 152 34.79 -21.07 -7.15
N ALA A 153 34.78 -19.78 -6.86
CA ALA A 153 34.21 -18.77 -7.73
C ALA A 153 35.16 -18.53 -8.90
N LYS A 154 34.75 -18.94 -10.11
CA LYS A 154 35.54 -18.81 -11.34
C LYS A 154 35.21 -17.55 -12.13
N ARG A 155 33.94 -17.15 -12.11
CA ARG A 155 33.50 -15.92 -12.76
C ARG A 155 32.45 -15.22 -11.92
N ILE A 156 32.57 -13.91 -11.76
CA ILE A 156 31.63 -13.09 -10.99
C ILE A 156 31.24 -11.88 -11.84
N LEU A 157 29.95 -11.67 -12.05
CA LEU A 157 29.39 -10.48 -12.67
C LEU A 157 28.70 -9.69 -11.57
N SER A 158 29.11 -8.43 -11.35
CA SER A 158 28.46 -7.47 -10.44
C SER A 158 27.94 -6.31 -11.29
N TYR A 159 26.63 -6.15 -11.39
CA TYR A 159 26.00 -5.27 -12.38
C TYR A 159 24.70 -4.64 -11.89
N ASP A 160 24.24 -3.62 -12.62
CA ASP A 160 23.06 -2.82 -12.26
C ASP A 160 23.27 -2.04 -10.95
N HIS A 161 24.48 -1.51 -10.72
CA HIS A 161 24.77 -0.70 -9.53
C HIS A 161 23.95 0.59 -9.58
N LYS A 162 23.08 0.77 -8.59
CA LYS A 162 22.19 1.92 -8.47
C LYS A 162 22.37 2.60 -7.12
N PRO A 163 22.40 3.95 -7.07
CA PRO A 163 22.37 4.66 -5.82
C PRO A 163 21.03 4.46 -5.13
N VAL A 164 21.01 4.59 -3.81
CA VAL A 164 19.76 4.74 -3.05
C VAL A 164 19.09 6.02 -3.53
N LYS A 165 17.86 5.91 -4.05
CA LYS A 165 17.03 7.09 -4.31
C LYS A 165 16.57 7.60 -2.94
N ASN A 166 16.88 8.85 -2.61
CA ASN A 166 16.35 9.51 -1.41
C ASN A 166 14.82 9.53 -1.49
N TYR A 167 14.19 8.54 -0.88
CA TYR A 167 12.79 8.62 -0.46
C TYR A 167 12.76 9.57 0.75
N GLY A 168 11.75 10.45 0.82
CA GLY A 168 11.67 11.47 1.88
C GLY A 168 11.83 10.89 3.29
N GLU A 169 12.35 11.73 4.20
CA GLU A 169 12.71 11.46 5.61
C GLU A 169 12.69 9.99 6.05
N GLU A 170 13.89 9.43 6.10
CA GLU A 170 14.19 8.08 6.57
C GLU A 170 13.69 7.83 8.01
N PHE A 171 13.29 6.58 8.23
CA PHE A 171 12.89 6.01 9.52
C PHE A 171 14.05 6.05 10.53
N ASN A 172 13.88 6.78 11.64
CA ASN A 172 14.63 6.48 12.85
C ASN A 172 14.12 5.16 13.44
N ALA A 173 14.97 4.14 13.40
CA ALA A 173 14.63 2.74 13.60
C ALA A 173 14.38 2.30 15.06
N ASN A 174 13.46 2.96 15.77
CA ASN A 174 13.08 2.58 17.13
C ASN A 174 11.55 2.56 17.36
N TYR A 175 10.78 1.99 16.43
CA TYR A 175 9.34 1.77 16.63
C TYR A 175 9.05 0.31 16.99
N ALA A 176 8.16 0.11 17.96
CA ALA A 176 7.91 -1.19 18.60
C ALA A 176 7.36 -2.30 17.68
N LEU A 177 6.87 -1.99 16.47
CA LEU A 177 6.30 -2.94 15.52
C LEU A 177 6.59 -2.47 14.08
N PRO A 178 7.59 -3.02 13.37
CA PRO A 178 7.79 -2.71 11.96
C PRO A 178 6.64 -3.28 11.12
N LEU A 179 6.09 -2.48 10.20
CA LEU A 179 5.00 -2.88 9.29
C LEU A 179 5.42 -4.05 8.38
N PHE A 180 6.71 -4.10 8.05
CA PHE A 180 7.42 -5.16 7.35
C PHE A 180 8.85 -5.20 7.87
N ASP A 181 9.50 -6.37 7.82
CA ASP A 181 10.89 -6.55 8.28
C ASP A 181 11.90 -5.60 7.60
N ASN A 182 11.57 -5.06 6.41
CA ASN A 182 12.22 -3.93 5.75
C ASN A 182 11.37 -3.37 4.58
N ASP A 183 11.79 -2.24 4.01
CA ASP A 183 11.18 -1.54 2.87
C ASP A 183 11.19 -2.37 1.57
N GLN A 184 12.18 -3.24 1.41
CA GLN A 184 12.37 -4.06 0.21
C GLN A 184 11.25 -5.09 0.06
N ASN A 185 10.71 -5.58 1.17
CA ASN A 185 9.54 -6.46 1.16
C ASN A 185 8.31 -5.77 0.57
N ILE A 186 8.10 -4.47 0.83
CA ILE A 186 7.00 -3.70 0.23
C ILE A 186 7.24 -3.56 -1.28
N GLU A 187 8.45 -3.16 -1.69
CA GLU A 187 8.77 -3.00 -3.11
C GLU A 187 8.66 -4.32 -3.88
N ALA A 188 9.09 -5.43 -3.29
CA ALA A 188 8.95 -6.76 -3.88
C ALA A 188 7.49 -7.14 -4.10
N LEU A 189 6.61 -6.81 -3.14
CA LEU A 189 5.17 -7.02 -3.29
C LEU A 189 4.56 -6.12 -4.37
N LEU A 190 4.99 -4.84 -4.45
CA LEU A 190 4.56 -3.94 -5.52
C LEU A 190 4.89 -4.51 -6.89
N ILE A 191 6.13 -4.98 -7.09
CA ILE A 191 6.57 -5.61 -8.34
C ILE A 191 5.78 -6.88 -8.62
N LYS A 192 5.68 -7.77 -7.63
CA LYS A 192 4.98 -9.06 -7.74
C LYS A 192 3.52 -8.90 -8.16
N HIS A 193 2.84 -7.90 -7.62
CA HIS A 193 1.42 -7.65 -7.86
C HIS A 193 1.15 -6.57 -8.90
N LYS A 194 2.19 -6.09 -9.61
CA LYS A 194 2.08 -5.03 -10.62
C LYS A 194 1.40 -3.76 -10.08
N ILE A 195 1.67 -3.42 -8.84
CA ILE A 195 1.13 -2.23 -8.17
C ILE A 195 2.16 -1.10 -8.33
N PRO A 196 1.84 0.00 -9.04
CA PRO A 196 2.83 1.03 -9.32
C PRO A 196 3.22 1.86 -8.12
N SER A 197 2.28 2.23 -7.24
CA SER A 197 2.60 2.89 -5.98
C SER A 197 1.64 2.54 -4.84
N ILE A 198 2.14 2.78 -3.64
CA ILE A 198 1.35 2.85 -2.41
C ILE A 198 1.85 4.02 -1.54
N ALA A 199 0.91 4.76 -0.95
CA ALA A 199 1.17 5.69 0.15
C ALA A 199 0.53 5.15 1.44
N ILE A 200 1.27 5.19 2.53
CA ILE A 200 0.91 4.61 3.82
C ILE A 200 1.02 5.71 4.88
N GLY A 201 -0.09 6.03 5.54
CA GLY A 201 -0.11 6.86 6.73
C GLY A 201 -0.30 6.00 7.97
N LEU A 202 0.66 6.07 8.88
CA LEU A 202 0.65 5.30 10.13
C LEU A 202 0.25 6.18 11.30
N ILE A 203 -0.85 5.83 11.95
CA ILE A 203 -1.35 6.50 13.15
C ILE A 203 -1.13 5.58 14.35
N LYS A 204 -0.55 6.12 15.40
CA LYS A 204 -0.32 5.41 16.66
C LYS A 204 -0.60 6.31 17.85
N ASN A 205 -1.28 5.78 18.86
CA ASN A 205 -1.62 6.52 20.08
C ASN A 205 -2.27 7.88 19.78
N GLY A 206 -3.13 7.94 18.76
CA GLY A 206 -3.87 9.14 18.36
C GLY A 206 -3.01 10.21 17.69
N ASN A 207 -1.84 9.85 17.15
CA ASN A 207 -0.93 10.78 16.48
C ASN A 207 -0.42 10.18 15.16
N LEU A 208 -0.28 11.01 14.13
CA LEU A 208 0.36 10.63 12.88
C LEU A 208 1.86 10.42 13.16
N GLN A 209 2.32 9.17 13.07
CA GLN A 209 3.71 8.81 13.32
C GLN A 209 4.55 8.91 12.06
N GLN A 210 3.98 8.51 10.92
CA GLN A 210 4.76 8.39 9.69
C GLN A 210 3.89 8.46 8.45
N ILE A 211 4.44 9.05 7.39
CA ILE A 211 3.99 8.87 6.02
C ILE A 211 5.09 8.12 5.27
N ARG A 212 4.73 7.05 4.58
CA ARG A 212 5.64 6.24 3.77
C ARG A 212 5.08 6.14 2.38
N THR A 213 5.94 6.22 1.38
CA THR A 213 5.50 6.16 -0.01
C THR A 213 6.48 5.31 -0.80
N PHE A 214 5.94 4.42 -1.65
CA PHE A 214 6.72 3.45 -2.40
C PHE A 214 6.26 3.43 -3.85
N GLY A 215 7.20 3.20 -4.76
CA GLY A 215 6.91 3.09 -6.18
C GLY A 215 6.75 4.43 -6.89
N ASN A 216 5.97 4.45 -7.98
CA ASN A 216 5.90 5.56 -8.92
C ASN A 216 4.46 6.01 -9.21
N LYS A 217 4.24 7.34 -9.22
CA LYS A 217 2.95 7.96 -9.60
C LYS A 217 2.59 7.75 -11.07
N LYS A 218 3.61 7.73 -11.93
CA LYS A 218 3.55 7.53 -13.39
C LYS A 218 4.95 7.12 -13.85
N SER A 219 5.09 6.16 -14.76
CA SER A 219 6.36 5.64 -15.34
C SER A 219 7.65 6.37 -14.90
N ASN A 220 8.43 5.76 -14.02
CA ASN A 220 9.70 6.26 -13.46
C ASN A 220 9.67 7.58 -12.68
N GLN A 221 8.49 8.13 -12.40
CA GLN A 221 8.33 9.28 -11.50
C GLN A 221 7.96 8.78 -10.11
N PRO A 222 8.83 8.93 -9.11
CA PRO A 222 8.55 8.43 -7.77
C PRO A 222 7.35 9.16 -7.16
N ILE A 223 6.61 8.42 -6.33
CA ILE A 223 5.62 8.99 -5.42
C ILE A 223 6.35 9.75 -4.29
N SER A 224 5.66 10.68 -3.64
CA SER A 224 6.16 11.41 -2.46
C SER A 224 5.00 11.68 -1.48
N ASN A 225 5.31 12.23 -0.30
CA ASN A 225 4.29 12.59 0.69
C ASN A 225 3.25 13.61 0.15
N ASN A 226 3.65 14.43 -0.83
CA ASN A 226 2.79 15.41 -1.50
C ASN A 226 1.99 14.82 -2.66
N SER A 227 2.13 13.53 -2.96
CA SER A 227 1.43 12.94 -4.09
C SER A 227 -0.07 12.81 -3.82
N ILE A 228 -0.85 13.31 -4.78
CA ILE A 228 -2.29 13.43 -4.69
C ILE A 228 -2.92 12.21 -5.34
N TYR A 229 -3.78 11.53 -4.60
CA TYR A 229 -4.56 10.40 -5.06
C TYR A 229 -6.02 10.81 -5.22
N LYS A 230 -6.67 10.25 -6.24
CA LYS A 230 -8.13 10.13 -6.26
C LYS A 230 -8.53 9.00 -5.32
N VAL A 231 -9.30 9.33 -4.29
CA VAL A 231 -9.62 8.40 -3.19
C VAL A 231 -11.05 7.87 -3.21
N ALA A 232 -11.78 8.12 -4.31
CA ALA A 232 -13.13 7.59 -4.53
C ALA A 232 -14.02 7.79 -3.29
N SER A 233 -14.67 6.73 -2.79
CA SER A 233 -15.60 6.78 -1.67
C SER A 233 -15.02 7.22 -0.31
N LEU A 234 -13.70 7.34 -0.14
CA LEU A 234 -13.13 8.02 1.04
C LEU A 234 -13.49 9.52 1.11
N THR A 235 -14.11 10.05 0.07
CA THR A 235 -14.78 11.35 0.11
C THR A 235 -15.86 11.43 1.20
N LYS A 236 -16.60 10.33 1.46
CA LYS A 236 -17.78 10.35 2.33
C LYS A 236 -17.47 10.62 3.81
N PRO A 237 -16.44 10.00 4.43
CA PRO A 237 -16.03 10.37 5.78
C PRO A 237 -15.70 11.85 5.94
N ILE A 238 -14.97 12.44 4.98
CA ILE A 238 -14.65 13.87 4.99
C ILE A 238 -15.93 14.70 4.93
N THR A 239 -16.83 14.39 3.99
CA THR A 239 -18.14 15.04 3.89
C THR A 239 -18.91 14.93 5.19
N ALA A 240 -18.98 13.74 5.78
CA ALA A 240 -19.71 13.51 7.02
C ALA A 240 -19.20 14.41 8.14
N PHE A 241 -17.89 14.52 8.33
CA PHE A 241 -17.34 15.37 9.38
C PHE A 241 -17.51 16.87 9.10
N VAL A 242 -17.48 17.32 7.84
CA VAL A 242 -17.89 18.70 7.50
C VAL A 242 -19.35 18.95 7.92
N VAL A 243 -20.25 18.00 7.66
CA VAL A 243 -21.67 18.10 8.04
C VAL A 243 -21.84 18.03 9.56
N LEU A 244 -21.12 17.17 10.27
CA LEU A 244 -21.15 17.10 11.73
C LEU A 244 -20.68 18.40 12.36
N LYS A 245 -19.65 19.06 11.81
CA LYS A 245 -19.26 20.42 12.24
C LYS A 245 -20.38 21.44 12.08
N LEU A 246 -21.10 21.42 10.95
CA LEU A 246 -22.26 22.30 10.75
C LEU A 246 -23.41 22.01 11.73
N ILE A 247 -23.63 20.73 12.07
CA ILE A 247 -24.65 20.33 13.06
C ILE A 247 -24.26 20.82 14.46
N ASP A 248 -23.00 20.63 14.84
CA ASP A 248 -22.46 21.04 16.13
C ASP A 248 -22.55 22.56 16.35
N GLU A 249 -22.35 23.33 15.28
CA GLU A 249 -22.50 24.79 15.26
C GLU A 249 -23.98 25.26 15.15
N GLY A 250 -24.94 24.35 15.01
CA GLY A 250 -26.36 24.67 14.82
C GLY A 250 -26.72 25.22 13.44
N ALA A 251 -25.79 25.24 12.48
CA ALA A 251 -26.03 25.68 11.10
C ALA A 251 -26.81 24.64 10.27
N TRP A 252 -26.76 23.37 10.68
CA TRP A 252 -27.47 22.25 10.07
C TRP A 252 -28.14 21.37 11.12
N SER A 253 -29.09 20.51 10.72
CA SER A 253 -29.79 19.61 11.63
C SER A 253 -29.58 18.16 11.23
N LEU A 254 -29.33 17.31 12.22
CA LEU A 254 -29.16 15.88 12.02
C LEU A 254 -30.49 15.18 11.67
N ASP A 255 -31.59 15.63 12.27
CA ASP A 255 -32.87 14.90 12.30
C ASP A 255 -34.03 15.66 11.65
N GLU A 256 -33.78 16.83 11.08
CA GLU A 256 -34.79 17.56 10.30
C GLU A 256 -34.92 16.98 8.88
N PRO A 257 -36.14 16.97 8.29
CA PRO A 257 -36.33 16.58 6.91
C PRO A 257 -35.51 17.44 5.94
N VAL A 258 -34.69 16.79 5.11
CA VAL A 258 -33.82 17.48 4.14
C VAL A 258 -34.65 18.19 3.05
N SER A 259 -35.88 17.72 2.78
CA SER A 259 -36.85 18.34 1.87
C SER A 259 -37.16 19.80 2.19
N LYS A 260 -36.96 20.25 3.43
CA LYS A 260 -37.12 21.66 3.81
C LYS A 260 -36.16 22.58 3.06
N TYR A 261 -35.01 22.06 2.65
CA TYR A 261 -33.93 22.85 2.05
C TYR A 261 -33.79 22.62 0.55
N PHE A 262 -34.03 21.38 0.11
CA PHE A 262 -33.87 20.98 -1.28
C PHE A 262 -34.77 19.78 -1.59
N ILE A 263 -35.42 19.84 -2.76
CA ILE A 263 -36.23 18.78 -3.35
C ILE A 263 -35.71 18.57 -4.77
N ASP A 264 -35.26 17.36 -5.09
CA ASP A 264 -34.90 16.98 -6.46
C ASP A 264 -36.20 16.72 -7.26
N GLU A 265 -36.23 17.18 -8.51
CA GLU A 265 -37.41 17.12 -9.37
C GLU A 265 -37.91 15.69 -9.58
N ASP A 266 -37.00 14.70 -9.60
CA ASP A 266 -37.36 13.29 -9.81
C ASP A 266 -38.21 12.72 -8.65
N ILE A 267 -38.05 13.26 -7.43
CA ILE A 267 -38.70 12.74 -6.22
C ILE A 267 -39.74 13.69 -5.62
N LYS A 268 -40.05 14.82 -6.28
CA LYS A 268 -40.92 15.87 -5.74
C LYS A 268 -42.34 15.43 -5.37
N ASN A 269 -42.82 14.33 -5.94
CA ASN A 269 -44.14 13.75 -5.68
C ASN A 269 -44.08 12.52 -4.74
N SER A 270 -42.91 12.23 -4.17
CA SER A 270 -42.75 11.06 -3.29
C SER A 270 -43.36 11.30 -1.91
N ASN A 271 -44.05 10.28 -1.39
CA ASN A 271 -44.55 10.26 -0.01
C ASN A 271 -43.44 10.18 1.05
N TYR A 272 -42.18 9.98 0.65
CA TYR A 272 -41.03 9.84 1.56
C TYR A 272 -40.20 11.11 1.73
N LEU A 273 -40.52 12.20 1.01
CA LEU A 273 -39.75 13.46 1.06
C LEU A 273 -39.49 13.94 2.50
N ASN A 274 -40.52 13.94 3.33
CA ASN A 274 -40.44 14.45 4.70
C ASN A 274 -39.91 13.41 5.71
N LYS A 275 -39.52 12.21 5.24
CA LYS A 275 -38.92 11.17 6.08
C LYS A 275 -37.38 11.12 5.97
N LEU A 276 -36.81 11.64 4.89
CA LEU A 276 -35.36 11.65 4.69
C LEU A 276 -34.69 12.72 5.57
N THR A 277 -33.81 12.31 6.47
CA THR A 277 -33.03 13.19 7.35
C THR A 277 -31.54 13.07 7.03
N THR A 278 -30.74 13.99 7.56
CA THR A 278 -29.27 13.93 7.46
C THR A 278 -28.73 12.66 8.09
N ARG A 279 -29.29 12.23 9.23
CA ARG A 279 -28.92 10.96 9.90
C ARG A 279 -29.04 9.79 8.93
N HIS A 280 -30.19 9.66 8.28
CA HIS A 280 -30.44 8.59 7.31
C HIS A 280 -29.43 8.61 6.16
N ILE A 281 -29.01 9.80 5.69
CA ILE A 281 -28.02 9.90 4.62
C ILE A 281 -26.65 9.44 5.11
N LEU A 282 -26.17 9.96 6.24
CA LEU A 282 -24.83 9.67 6.76
C LEU A 282 -24.67 8.20 7.18
N SER A 283 -25.76 7.51 7.53
CA SER A 283 -25.77 6.08 7.90
C SER A 283 -26.17 5.12 6.76
N HIS A 284 -26.26 5.60 5.51
CA HIS A 284 -26.68 4.80 4.35
C HIS A 284 -28.07 4.16 4.48
N GLN A 285 -29.01 4.90 5.05
CA GLN A 285 -30.43 4.53 5.16
C GLN A 285 -31.33 5.50 4.38
N SER A 286 -30.80 6.16 3.36
CA SER A 286 -31.52 7.19 2.60
C SER A 286 -32.72 6.65 1.81
N GLY A 287 -32.73 5.35 1.48
CA GLY A 287 -33.67 4.80 0.50
C GLY A 287 -33.29 5.05 -0.95
N PHE A 288 -32.20 5.78 -1.23
CA PHE A 288 -31.75 6.06 -2.59
C PHE A 288 -30.85 4.96 -3.16
N PRO A 289 -30.77 4.82 -4.49
CA PRO A 289 -29.76 3.97 -5.14
C PRO A 289 -28.34 4.47 -4.82
N ASN A 290 -27.33 3.67 -5.18
CA ASN A 290 -25.95 4.14 -5.12
C ASN A 290 -25.75 5.36 -6.04
N TRP A 291 -26.18 5.22 -7.30
CA TRP A 291 -26.17 6.27 -8.30
C TRP A 291 -27.44 6.23 -9.12
N ARG A 292 -27.98 7.39 -9.51
CA ARG A 292 -29.19 7.44 -10.32
C ARG A 292 -29.00 6.80 -11.70
N TYR A 293 -27.80 6.84 -12.28
CA TYR A 293 -27.52 6.19 -13.57
C TYR A 293 -27.57 4.65 -13.52
N LEU A 294 -27.67 4.06 -12.32
CA LEU A 294 -27.87 2.61 -12.14
C LEU A 294 -29.35 2.21 -12.14
N THR A 295 -30.28 3.17 -12.26
CA THR A 295 -31.72 2.90 -12.35
C THR A 295 -32.15 2.84 -13.83
N ASP A 296 -33.24 2.13 -14.10
CA ASP A 296 -33.70 1.85 -15.48
C ASP A 296 -33.91 3.11 -16.33
N ASP A 297 -34.34 4.21 -15.71
CA ASP A 297 -34.60 5.50 -16.38
C ASP A 297 -33.57 6.59 -16.04
N SER A 298 -32.48 6.21 -15.34
CA SER A 298 -31.43 7.12 -14.86
C SER A 298 -31.92 8.23 -13.92
N LYS A 299 -33.10 8.09 -13.31
CA LYS A 299 -33.67 9.07 -12.37
C LYS A 299 -33.46 8.67 -10.91
N LEU A 300 -33.49 9.69 -10.05
CA LEU A 300 -33.49 9.47 -8.62
C LEU A 300 -34.86 8.95 -8.16
N LEU A 301 -34.87 7.88 -7.37
CA LEU A 301 -36.07 7.39 -6.70
C LEU A 301 -35.75 6.87 -5.30
N PHE A 302 -36.78 6.78 -4.46
CA PHE A 302 -36.71 5.99 -3.23
C PHE A 302 -37.02 4.53 -3.54
N GLN A 303 -36.06 3.63 -3.33
CA GLN A 303 -36.20 2.18 -3.44
C GLN A 303 -36.79 1.55 -2.17
N PHE A 304 -36.73 2.27 -1.04
CA PHE A 304 -37.37 1.92 0.22
C PHE A 304 -37.58 3.16 1.09
N GLU A 305 -38.37 3.03 2.15
CA GLU A 305 -38.63 4.10 3.10
C GLU A 305 -37.34 4.48 3.89
N PRO A 306 -36.95 5.77 3.94
CA PRO A 306 -35.77 6.21 4.68
C PRO A 306 -35.76 5.71 6.13
N GLY A 307 -34.60 5.26 6.62
CA GLY A 307 -34.41 4.75 7.98
C GLY A 307 -34.81 3.29 8.18
N THR A 308 -35.55 2.66 7.25
CA THR A 308 -36.07 1.29 7.45
C THR A 308 -35.13 0.17 7.02
N LYS A 309 -34.16 0.45 6.15
CA LYS A 309 -33.16 -0.50 5.65
C LYS A 309 -31.83 0.20 5.46
N TRP A 310 -30.77 -0.59 5.34
CA TRP A 310 -29.45 -0.12 4.92
C TRP A 310 -29.22 -0.42 3.43
N GLN A 311 -28.70 0.55 2.71
CA GLN A 311 -28.18 0.39 1.36
C GLN A 311 -27.15 1.50 1.06
N TYR A 312 -25.96 1.08 0.64
CA TYR A 312 -24.90 2.01 0.26
C TYR A 312 -25.38 3.00 -0.82
N SER A 313 -25.26 4.31 -0.54
CA SER A 313 -25.82 5.37 -1.38
C SER A 313 -24.89 6.56 -1.55
N GLY A 314 -24.28 6.69 -2.73
CA GLY A 314 -23.58 7.91 -3.16
C GLY A 314 -24.53 9.07 -3.44
N GLU A 315 -25.69 8.81 -4.04
CA GLU A 315 -26.75 9.81 -4.26
C GLU A 315 -27.22 10.46 -2.96
N GLY A 316 -27.27 9.72 -1.85
CA GLY A 316 -27.58 10.31 -0.54
C GLY A 316 -26.63 11.45 -0.19
N PHE A 317 -25.33 11.21 -0.30
CA PHE A 317 -24.30 12.22 0.01
C PHE A 317 -24.33 13.39 -0.98
N GLU A 318 -24.56 13.13 -2.27
CA GLU A 318 -24.76 14.20 -3.27
C GLU A 318 -26.01 15.05 -2.99
N TYR A 319 -27.10 14.41 -2.63
CA TYR A 319 -28.35 15.07 -2.27
C TYR A 319 -28.14 15.99 -1.05
N LEU A 320 -27.43 15.49 -0.04
CA LEU A 320 -27.10 16.26 1.16
C LEU A 320 -26.21 17.46 0.84
N ARG A 321 -25.18 17.29 0.00
CA ARG A 321 -24.35 18.41 -0.50
C ARG A 321 -25.22 19.49 -1.13
N LYS A 322 -26.07 19.12 -2.09
CA LYS A 322 -26.97 20.07 -2.78
C LYS A 322 -27.90 20.79 -1.79
N ALA A 323 -28.43 20.07 -0.80
CA ALA A 323 -29.30 20.65 0.22
C ALA A 323 -28.58 21.67 1.11
N ILE A 324 -27.34 21.37 1.52
CA ILE A 324 -26.51 22.26 2.32
C ILE A 324 -26.12 23.51 1.52
N GLU A 325 -25.65 23.34 0.28
CA GLU A 325 -25.31 24.47 -0.61
C GLU A 325 -26.53 25.37 -0.85
N LYS A 326 -27.72 24.77 -1.03
CA LYS A 326 -28.97 25.51 -1.23
C LYS A 326 -29.36 26.33 0.00
N LYS A 327 -29.23 25.75 1.21
CA LYS A 327 -29.55 26.44 2.47
C LYS A 327 -28.54 27.55 2.77
N LEU A 328 -27.24 27.24 2.68
CA LEU A 328 -26.16 28.13 3.10
C LEU A 328 -25.72 29.11 2.00
N LYS A 329 -26.18 28.90 0.76
CA LYS A 329 -25.86 29.72 -0.43
C LYS A 329 -24.36 29.85 -0.67
N ARG A 330 -23.61 28.78 -0.39
CA ARG A 330 -22.15 28.71 -0.52
C ARG A 330 -21.76 27.34 -1.09
N PRO A 331 -20.72 27.25 -1.94
CA PRO A 331 -20.19 25.97 -2.42
C PRO A 331 -19.73 25.08 -1.27
N PHE A 332 -19.90 23.77 -1.40
CA PHE A 332 -19.53 22.83 -0.35
C PHE A 332 -18.00 22.75 -0.13
N GLU A 333 -17.21 22.91 -1.18
CA GLU A 333 -15.74 23.04 -1.08
C GLU A 333 -15.34 24.18 -0.15
N ASP A 334 -15.96 25.36 -0.27
CA ASP A 334 -15.64 26.51 0.59
C ASP A 334 -15.98 26.25 2.05
N ILE A 335 -17.08 25.53 2.29
CA ILE A 335 -17.48 25.11 3.63
C ILE A 335 -16.45 24.11 4.19
N ALA A 336 -16.03 23.11 3.41
CA ALA A 336 -15.03 22.14 3.83
C ALA A 336 -13.66 22.78 4.10
N GLN A 337 -13.26 23.74 3.26
CA GLN A 337 -12.05 24.54 3.45
C GLN A 337 -12.07 25.29 4.77
N GLU A 338 -13.20 25.91 5.12
CA GLU A 338 -13.38 26.65 6.38
C GLU A 338 -13.43 25.71 7.60
N LYS A 339 -14.24 24.65 7.52
CA LYS A 339 -14.60 23.82 8.68
C LYS A 339 -13.60 22.72 8.99
N LEU A 340 -12.83 22.27 8.00
CA LEU A 340 -11.99 21.09 8.15
C LEU A 340 -10.60 21.27 7.54
N PHE A 341 -10.47 21.63 6.26
CA PHE A 341 -9.17 21.55 5.59
C PHE A 341 -8.16 22.58 6.09
N LYS A 342 -8.53 23.87 6.18
CA LYS A 342 -7.61 24.90 6.68
C LYS A 342 -7.25 24.70 8.16
N PRO A 343 -8.20 24.44 9.09
CA PRO A 343 -7.87 24.20 10.50
C PRO A 343 -6.92 23.02 10.71
N LEU A 344 -7.00 21.99 9.87
CA LEU A 344 -6.15 20.80 9.96
C LEU A 344 -4.89 20.88 9.09
N GLY A 345 -4.69 21.96 8.32
CA GLY A 345 -3.56 22.07 7.39
C GLY A 345 -3.58 21.02 6.27
N MET A 346 -4.78 20.63 5.82
CA MET A 346 -5.00 19.73 4.69
C MET A 346 -4.93 20.49 3.36
N ASN A 347 -3.74 20.98 3.04
CA ASN A 347 -3.53 21.94 1.95
C ASN A 347 -3.66 21.35 0.54
N ASN A 348 -3.61 20.02 0.42
CA ASN A 348 -3.67 19.30 -0.85
C ASN A 348 -4.96 18.49 -0.99
N THR A 349 -6.03 18.92 -0.33
CA THR A 349 -7.33 18.23 -0.32
C THR A 349 -8.42 19.08 -0.98
N HIS A 350 -9.07 18.50 -1.99
CA HIS A 350 -10.09 19.15 -2.82
C HIS A 350 -11.18 18.17 -3.26
N TYR A 351 -12.44 18.62 -3.33
CA TYR A 351 -13.58 17.81 -3.81
C TYR A 351 -13.65 17.64 -5.34
N TYR A 352 -12.78 18.33 -6.07
CA TYR A 352 -12.73 18.33 -7.53
C TYR A 352 -11.37 18.83 -8.02
N TRP A 353 -11.11 18.61 -9.30
CA TRP A 353 -9.91 19.09 -9.97
C TRP A 353 -9.93 20.62 -10.08
N THR A 354 -8.92 21.29 -9.50
CA THR A 354 -8.78 22.75 -9.52
C THR A 354 -7.41 23.15 -10.05
N GLU A 355 -7.24 24.43 -10.37
CA GLU A 355 -5.92 25.00 -10.76
C GLU A 355 -4.87 24.91 -9.65
N LYS A 356 -5.26 24.66 -8.41
CA LYS A 356 -4.34 24.49 -7.27
C LYS A 356 -3.66 23.12 -7.26
N ILE A 357 -4.19 22.16 -8.01
CA ILE A 357 -3.64 20.81 -8.08
C ILE A 357 -2.49 20.79 -9.09
N ASP A 358 -1.27 20.58 -8.59
CA ASP A 358 -0.14 20.27 -9.44
C ASP A 358 -0.32 18.87 -10.03
N GLU A 359 -0.65 18.81 -11.32
CA GLU A 359 -0.81 17.55 -12.06
C GLU A 359 0.43 16.65 -11.98
N LYS A 360 1.62 17.22 -11.78
CA LYS A 360 2.84 16.43 -11.58
C LYS A 360 2.84 15.67 -10.26
N GLN A 361 2.02 16.06 -9.28
CA GLN A 361 1.87 15.32 -8.02
C GLN A 361 0.80 14.24 -8.08
N TYR A 362 -0.03 14.24 -9.13
CA TYR A 362 -1.13 13.29 -9.26
C TYR A 362 -0.64 11.85 -9.48
N ALA A 363 -1.11 10.93 -8.64
CA ALA A 363 -0.90 9.50 -8.76
C ALA A 363 -1.88 8.92 -9.76
N VAL A 364 -1.40 8.71 -10.99
CA VAL A 364 -2.22 8.20 -12.10
C VAL A 364 -2.67 6.78 -11.81
N GLU A 365 -3.95 6.49 -12.06
CA GLU A 365 -4.55 5.17 -11.92
C GLU A 365 -3.97 4.15 -12.92
N HIS A 366 -3.86 2.88 -12.50
CA HIS A 366 -3.33 1.80 -13.34
C HIS A 366 -4.18 0.53 -13.29
N ASP A 367 -4.31 -0.13 -14.44
CA ASP A 367 -5.08 -1.36 -14.61
C ASP A 367 -4.44 -2.57 -13.88
N GLU A 368 -5.10 -3.73 -13.99
CA GLU A 368 -4.65 -5.00 -13.41
C GLU A 368 -3.28 -5.48 -13.94
N ASN A 369 -2.80 -4.91 -15.05
CA ASN A 369 -1.50 -5.18 -15.64
C ASN A 369 -0.43 -4.15 -15.26
N GLY A 370 -0.75 -3.18 -14.41
CA GLY A 370 0.16 -2.11 -14.02
C GLY A 370 0.37 -1.07 -15.13
N LYS A 371 -0.55 -0.98 -16.10
CA LYS A 371 -0.50 0.02 -17.17
C LYS A 371 -1.35 1.24 -16.80
N ALA A 372 -0.81 2.43 -17.02
CA ALA A 372 -1.50 3.68 -16.73
C ALA A 372 -2.79 3.82 -17.54
N ILE A 373 -3.85 4.24 -16.86
CA ILE A 373 -5.17 4.52 -17.43
C ILE A 373 -5.30 6.03 -17.66
N ASN A 374 -6.06 6.40 -18.70
CA ASN A 374 -6.44 7.80 -18.88
C ASN A 374 -7.46 8.19 -17.81
N TYR A 375 -7.11 9.17 -16.99
CA TYR A 375 -7.98 9.67 -15.94
C TYR A 375 -8.74 10.91 -16.41
N GLU A 376 -9.93 11.11 -15.85
CA GLU A 376 -10.78 12.27 -16.12
C GLU A 376 -10.61 13.32 -15.02
N LYS A 377 -10.55 14.59 -15.43
CA LYS A 377 -10.50 15.73 -14.51
C LYS A 377 -11.92 16.21 -14.20
N TYR A 378 -12.51 15.68 -13.14
CA TYR A 378 -13.82 16.16 -12.68
C TYR A 378 -13.68 17.55 -12.07
N THR A 379 -14.29 18.56 -12.67
CA THR A 379 -14.22 19.96 -12.22
C THR A 379 -15.42 20.41 -11.38
N VAL A 380 -16.32 19.47 -11.05
CA VAL A 380 -17.49 19.72 -10.22
C VAL A 380 -17.37 18.89 -8.95
N ALA A 381 -17.61 19.53 -7.80
CA ALA A 381 -17.57 18.90 -6.50
C ALA A 381 -18.58 17.73 -6.42
N ASN A 382 -18.10 16.59 -5.93
CA ASN A 382 -18.93 15.46 -5.56
C ASN A 382 -18.55 15.03 -4.14
N ALA A 383 -19.50 15.14 -3.21
CA ALA A 383 -19.43 14.79 -1.80
C ALA A 383 -19.39 13.29 -1.51
N SER A 384 -19.42 12.44 -2.54
CA SER A 384 -19.44 10.98 -2.43
C SER A 384 -18.19 10.30 -3.00
N ALA A 385 -17.52 10.83 -4.04
CA ALA A 385 -16.49 10.09 -4.77
C ALA A 385 -15.30 10.88 -5.38
N ASN A 386 -15.31 12.22 -5.42
CA ASN A 386 -14.29 12.97 -6.20
C ASN A 386 -13.16 13.58 -5.38
N LEU A 387 -12.99 13.23 -4.11
CA LEU A 387 -11.92 13.80 -3.30
C LEU A 387 -10.54 13.43 -3.88
N LEU A 388 -9.75 14.48 -4.07
CA LEU A 388 -8.33 14.43 -4.39
C LEU A 388 -7.59 14.86 -3.13
N THR A 389 -6.69 14.00 -2.62
CA THR A 389 -6.00 14.26 -1.35
C THR A 389 -4.67 13.51 -1.25
N THR A 390 -3.86 13.81 -0.25
CA THR A 390 -2.63 13.07 0.08
C THR A 390 -2.88 12.12 1.24
N ALA A 391 -2.04 11.08 1.39
CA ALA A 391 -2.10 10.21 2.56
C ALA A 391 -1.88 11.01 3.86
N GLU A 392 -1.03 12.05 3.82
CA GLU A 392 -0.76 12.92 4.97
C GLU A 392 -1.99 13.71 5.40
N ASP A 393 -2.66 14.39 4.48
CA ASP A 393 -3.85 15.19 4.78
C ASP A 393 -4.96 14.30 5.34
N TYR A 394 -5.18 13.14 4.71
CA TYR A 394 -6.20 12.21 5.20
C TYR A 394 -5.84 11.60 6.56
N SER A 395 -4.56 11.36 6.84
CA SER A 395 -4.11 10.95 8.17
C SER A 395 -4.33 12.03 9.23
N LYS A 396 -4.10 13.31 8.91
CA LYS A 396 -4.44 14.44 9.82
C LYS A 396 -5.92 14.46 10.15
N PHE A 397 -6.78 14.24 9.15
CA PHE A 397 -8.22 14.08 9.36
C PHE A 397 -8.55 12.92 10.31
N LEU A 398 -7.99 11.72 10.10
CA LEU A 398 -8.26 10.58 10.97
C LEU A 398 -7.75 10.77 12.41
N VAL A 399 -6.60 11.41 12.58
CA VAL A 399 -6.07 11.81 13.89
C VAL A 399 -7.02 12.80 14.58
N TYR A 400 -7.55 13.76 13.83
CA TYR A 400 -8.55 14.69 14.34
C TYR A 400 -9.80 13.95 14.81
N VAL A 401 -10.31 13.01 14.01
CA VAL A 401 -11.47 12.18 14.36
C VAL A 401 -11.23 11.37 15.64
N LEU A 402 -10.11 10.65 15.72
CA LEU A 402 -9.72 9.87 16.91
C LEU A 402 -9.66 10.69 18.20
N ASN A 403 -9.38 11.98 18.09
CA ASN A 403 -9.26 12.90 19.22
C ASN A 403 -10.49 13.80 19.40
N GLY A 404 -11.66 13.32 18.98
CA GLY A 404 -12.95 13.98 19.25
C GLY A 404 -13.46 14.90 18.14
N ALA A 405 -12.71 15.04 17.04
CA ALA A 405 -13.05 15.85 15.87
C ALA A 405 -13.45 17.30 16.19
N GLY A 406 -12.99 17.85 17.32
CA GLY A 406 -13.41 19.17 17.81
C GLY A 406 -14.93 19.38 17.82
N LEU A 407 -15.71 18.31 18.01
CA LEU A 407 -17.16 18.33 18.16
C LEU A 407 -17.52 18.43 19.64
N SER A 408 -18.72 18.91 19.95
CA SER A 408 -19.28 18.71 21.30
C SER A 408 -19.42 17.23 21.61
N GLU A 409 -19.35 16.89 22.91
CA GLU A 409 -19.54 15.52 23.40
C GLU A 409 -20.83 14.89 22.86
N LYS A 410 -21.92 15.66 22.83
CA LYS A 410 -23.22 15.22 22.28
C LYS A 410 -23.11 14.74 20.83
N ILE A 411 -22.48 15.51 19.95
CA ILE A 411 -22.39 15.15 18.53
C ILE A 411 -21.35 14.06 18.29
N TYR A 412 -20.25 14.08 19.04
CA TYR A 412 -19.24 13.03 18.96
C TYR A 412 -19.81 11.67 19.44
N ASP A 413 -20.61 11.65 20.50
CA ASP A 413 -21.30 10.45 20.96
C ASP A 413 -22.29 9.92 19.93
N GLU A 414 -22.97 10.79 19.18
CA GLU A 414 -23.81 10.35 18.06
C GLU A 414 -22.99 9.68 16.95
N PHE A 415 -21.80 10.20 16.64
CA PHE A 415 -20.87 9.55 15.71
C PHE A 415 -20.36 8.20 16.23
N LEU A 416 -20.18 8.03 17.54
CA LEU A 416 -19.69 6.76 18.11
C LEU A 416 -20.74 5.64 18.17
N LYS A 417 -22.03 5.96 17.96
CA LYS A 417 -23.13 4.99 17.98
C LYS A 417 -23.23 4.21 16.69
N VAL A 418 -23.69 2.96 16.82
CA VAL A 418 -24.23 2.20 15.68
C VAL A 418 -25.51 2.88 15.23
N GLN A 419 -25.53 3.33 13.98
CA GLN A 419 -26.68 3.97 13.34
C GLN A 419 -27.43 2.99 12.42
N ALA A 420 -26.70 2.08 11.78
CA ALA A 420 -27.28 1.07 10.90
C ALA A 420 -26.47 -0.23 10.87
N HIS A 421 -27.12 -1.32 10.46
CA HIS A 421 -26.50 -2.64 10.28
C HIS A 421 -26.46 -2.97 8.78
N GLU A 422 -25.27 -3.20 8.22
CA GLU A 422 -25.10 -3.64 6.82
C GLU A 422 -25.28 -5.15 6.72
N LYS A 423 -24.49 -5.88 7.51
CA LYS A 423 -24.49 -7.33 7.61
C LYS A 423 -23.96 -7.75 8.99
N LYS A 424 -24.00 -9.05 9.29
CA LYS A 424 -23.53 -9.56 10.59
C LYS A 424 -22.07 -9.13 10.85
N GLY A 425 -21.86 -8.36 11.92
CA GLY A 425 -20.54 -7.91 12.36
C GLY A 425 -20.01 -6.66 11.63
N VAL A 426 -20.79 -6.08 10.71
CA VAL A 426 -20.46 -4.85 9.98
C VAL A 426 -21.60 -3.86 10.13
N ASP A 427 -21.30 -2.79 10.86
CA ASP A 427 -22.24 -1.73 11.20
C ASP A 427 -21.80 -0.42 10.53
N TRP A 428 -22.63 0.61 10.65
CA TRP A 428 -22.33 1.95 10.16
C TRP A 428 -22.64 2.98 11.24
N SER A 429 -21.72 3.93 11.38
CA SER A 429 -21.93 5.15 12.14
C SER A 429 -22.29 6.31 11.19
N LEU A 430 -22.15 7.56 11.65
CA LEU A 430 -22.36 8.74 10.82
C LEU A 430 -21.17 8.93 9.87
N GLY A 431 -21.25 8.33 8.68
CA GLY A 431 -20.31 8.52 7.57
C GLY A 431 -19.14 7.54 7.49
N MET A 432 -19.02 6.63 8.45
CA MET A 432 -17.98 5.60 8.48
C MET A 432 -18.57 4.23 8.78
N GLN A 433 -17.98 3.20 8.19
CA GLN A 433 -18.24 1.83 8.59
C GLN A 433 -17.66 1.60 10.00
N MET A 434 -18.37 0.82 10.82
CA MET A 434 -18.05 0.55 12.20
C MET A 434 -18.00 -0.96 12.44
N LEU A 435 -16.89 -1.46 12.98
CA LEU A 435 -16.75 -2.86 13.38
C LEU A 435 -16.61 -2.92 14.90
N THR A 436 -17.66 -3.37 15.56
CA THR A 436 -17.70 -3.55 17.01
C THR A 436 -17.16 -4.92 17.42
N ASN A 437 -16.78 -5.05 18.70
CA ASN A 437 -16.37 -6.33 19.30
C ASN A 437 -15.26 -7.02 18.50
N LEU A 438 -14.23 -6.27 18.12
CA LEU A 438 -12.98 -6.83 17.61
C LEU A 438 -12.16 -7.40 18.78
N PRO A 439 -11.12 -8.22 18.51
CA PRO A 439 -10.20 -8.67 19.55
C PRO A 439 -9.70 -7.50 20.42
N ASN A 440 -9.46 -7.77 21.71
CA ASN A 440 -9.16 -6.77 22.74
C ASN A 440 -10.27 -5.73 22.99
N ASN A 441 -11.52 -6.07 22.68
CA ASN A 441 -12.69 -5.20 22.81
C ASN A 441 -12.56 -3.91 21.97
N GLU A 442 -11.82 -4.00 20.88
CA GLU A 442 -11.54 -2.87 20.00
C GLU A 442 -12.76 -2.52 19.14
N THR A 443 -12.83 -1.28 18.69
CA THR A 443 -13.82 -0.83 17.70
C THR A 443 -13.11 -0.12 16.56
N ALA A 444 -13.28 -0.60 15.33
CA ALA A 444 -12.73 0.06 14.15
C ALA A 444 -13.76 0.99 13.52
N PHE A 445 -13.34 2.19 13.15
CA PHE A 445 -14.04 3.05 12.18
C PHE A 445 -13.24 3.08 10.90
N MET A 446 -13.87 2.77 9.78
CA MET A 446 -13.18 2.65 8.50
C MET A 446 -14.05 3.04 7.31
N HIS A 447 -13.41 3.21 6.17
CA HIS A 447 -14.10 3.28 4.89
C HIS A 447 -13.12 2.81 3.79
N THR A 448 -13.65 2.25 2.71
CA THR A 448 -12.90 1.93 1.49
C THR A 448 -13.23 2.91 0.36
N GLY A 449 -12.30 3.13 -0.56
CA GLY A 449 -12.50 3.86 -1.79
C GLY A 449 -11.96 3.04 -2.94
N GLY A 450 -12.70 2.95 -4.02
CA GLY A 450 -12.21 2.29 -5.22
C GLY A 450 -12.97 2.76 -6.43
N ASP A 451 -12.21 3.14 -7.45
CA ASP A 451 -12.66 3.23 -8.84
C ASP A 451 -11.77 2.27 -9.65
N TYR A 452 -12.01 2.14 -10.95
CA TYR A 452 -11.12 1.35 -11.79
C TYR A 452 -9.70 1.95 -11.78
N GLY A 453 -8.72 1.14 -11.40
CA GLY A 453 -7.32 1.52 -11.34
C GLY A 453 -6.88 2.33 -10.12
N THR A 454 -7.76 2.53 -9.13
CA THR A 454 -7.38 3.07 -7.81
C THR A 454 -8.09 2.30 -6.72
N LYS A 455 -7.37 2.01 -5.66
CA LYS A 455 -7.88 1.39 -4.46
C LYS A 455 -7.31 2.21 -3.31
N THR A 456 -8.17 2.76 -2.45
CA THR A 456 -7.79 3.43 -1.18
C THR A 456 -8.54 2.86 0.04
N ILE A 457 -7.91 2.77 1.21
CA ILE A 457 -8.58 2.42 2.48
C ILE A 457 -8.07 3.29 3.61
N ALA A 458 -8.94 3.63 4.55
CA ALA A 458 -8.59 4.39 5.74
C ALA A 458 -9.33 3.81 6.94
N LEU A 459 -8.62 3.56 8.04
CA LEU A 459 -9.19 2.94 9.23
C LEU A 459 -8.49 3.41 10.50
N ILE A 460 -9.26 3.51 11.58
CA ILE A 460 -8.81 3.88 12.93
C ILE A 460 -9.43 2.95 13.96
N LEU A 461 -8.69 2.64 15.01
CA LEU A 461 -9.08 1.83 16.15
C LEU A 461 -9.33 2.76 17.35
N LYS A 462 -10.52 2.72 17.92
CA LYS A 462 -10.99 3.70 18.91
C LYS A 462 -10.20 3.65 20.22
N ASN A 463 -10.01 2.47 20.79
CA ASN A 463 -9.46 2.29 22.14
C ASN A 463 -7.94 2.38 22.13
N SER A 464 -7.26 1.67 21.21
CA SER A 464 -5.81 1.79 21.04
C SER A 464 -5.38 3.14 20.46
N LYS A 465 -6.30 3.84 19.76
CA LYS A 465 -6.03 5.04 18.98
C LYS A 465 -4.99 4.83 17.86
N ASP A 466 -4.90 3.62 17.34
CA ASP A 466 -4.06 3.32 16.19
C ASP A 466 -4.84 3.43 14.88
N GLY A 467 -4.16 3.52 13.74
CA GLY A 467 -4.84 3.63 12.45
C GLY A 467 -3.90 3.51 11.25
N LEU A 468 -4.49 3.24 10.09
CA LEU A 468 -3.81 3.13 8.82
C LEU A 468 -4.57 3.88 7.72
N VAL A 469 -3.83 4.60 6.88
CA VAL A 469 -4.27 5.15 5.60
C VAL A 469 -3.46 4.48 4.50
N LEU A 470 -4.08 3.78 3.56
CA LEU A 470 -3.39 3.08 2.48
C LEU A 470 -3.98 3.48 1.13
N PHE A 471 -3.24 4.27 0.35
CA PHE A 471 -3.65 4.71 -0.99
C PHE A 471 -2.82 4.04 -2.06
N SER A 472 -3.46 3.35 -2.99
CA SER A 472 -2.81 2.72 -4.13
C SER A 472 -3.45 3.16 -5.44
N ASN A 473 -2.63 3.52 -6.42
CA ASN A 473 -3.06 3.89 -7.75
C ASN A 473 -3.12 2.67 -8.69
N SER A 474 -3.61 1.53 -8.17
CA SER A 474 -3.68 0.26 -8.89
C SER A 474 -4.99 -0.48 -8.63
N GLU A 475 -5.50 -1.15 -9.65
CA GLU A 475 -6.59 -2.13 -9.50
C GLU A 475 -6.23 -3.25 -8.52
N ASN A 476 -4.96 -3.64 -8.46
CA ASN A 476 -4.45 -4.71 -7.61
C ASN A 476 -4.20 -4.29 -6.15
N GLY A 477 -4.46 -3.02 -5.80
CA GLY A 477 -4.09 -2.44 -4.50
C GLY A 477 -4.68 -3.15 -3.27
N VAL A 478 -5.83 -3.81 -3.42
CA VAL A 478 -6.52 -4.54 -2.33
C VAL A 478 -5.64 -5.63 -1.71
N VAL A 479 -4.81 -6.31 -2.51
CA VAL A 479 -3.92 -7.39 -2.04
C VAL A 479 -2.94 -6.88 -0.99
N LEU A 480 -2.42 -5.66 -1.17
CA LEU A 480 -1.52 -5.05 -0.20
C LEU A 480 -2.25 -4.64 1.07
N TRP A 481 -3.48 -4.16 0.98
CA TRP A 481 -4.24 -3.78 2.17
C TRP A 481 -4.48 -4.95 3.08
N GLN A 482 -4.96 -6.06 2.52
CA GLN A 482 -5.24 -7.26 3.29
C GLN A 482 -4.00 -7.69 4.06
N LYS A 483 -2.86 -7.76 3.36
CA LYS A 483 -1.58 -8.12 3.99
C LYS A 483 -1.15 -7.11 5.06
N ILE A 484 -1.13 -5.82 4.73
CA ILE A 484 -0.69 -4.74 5.64
C ILE A 484 -1.56 -4.67 6.89
N ILE A 485 -2.88 -4.73 6.74
CA ILE A 485 -3.85 -4.63 7.83
C ILE A 485 -3.72 -5.85 8.75
N SER A 486 -3.71 -7.06 8.18
CA SER A 486 -3.55 -8.30 8.94
C SER A 486 -2.21 -8.35 9.69
N GLU A 487 -1.10 -7.97 9.06
CA GLU A 487 0.22 -8.01 9.71
C GLU A 487 0.36 -6.94 10.80
N TYR A 488 -0.10 -5.72 10.52
CA TYR A 488 0.08 -4.61 11.45
C TYR A 488 -0.80 -4.73 12.69
N PHE A 489 -2.08 -5.04 12.50
CA PHE A 489 -3.05 -5.16 13.59
C PHE A 489 -3.23 -6.59 14.10
N ARG A 490 -2.49 -7.57 13.52
CA ARG A 490 -2.52 -8.99 13.90
C ARG A 490 -3.96 -9.54 13.89
N GLU A 491 -4.38 -10.23 14.95
CA GLU A 491 -5.73 -10.79 15.09
C GLU A 491 -6.85 -9.75 14.85
N ILE A 492 -6.65 -8.49 15.24
CA ILE A 492 -7.62 -7.42 14.96
C ILE A 492 -7.69 -7.16 13.44
N GLY A 493 -6.53 -7.10 12.79
CA GLY A 493 -6.41 -6.89 11.34
C GLY A 493 -7.02 -8.04 10.53
N GLU A 494 -6.72 -9.28 10.91
CA GLU A 494 -7.30 -10.48 10.30
C GLU A 494 -8.83 -10.46 10.39
N GLU A 495 -9.40 -10.08 11.53
CA GLU A 495 -10.84 -9.98 11.71
C GLU A 495 -11.47 -8.83 10.89
N ILE A 496 -10.78 -7.69 10.78
CA ILE A 496 -11.20 -6.57 9.90
C ILE A 496 -11.26 -7.05 8.44
N VAL A 497 -10.22 -7.74 7.97
CA VAL A 497 -10.14 -8.29 6.61
C VAL A 497 -11.24 -9.32 6.39
N ARG A 498 -11.40 -10.29 7.29
CA ARG A 498 -12.40 -11.35 7.20
C ARG A 498 -13.84 -10.85 7.15
N ARG A 499 -14.17 -9.76 7.84
CA ARG A 499 -15.55 -9.20 7.84
C ARG A 499 -15.88 -8.41 6.58
N ASN A 500 -14.87 -7.85 5.90
CA ASN A 500 -15.07 -6.88 4.83
C ASN A 500 -14.59 -7.32 3.45
N LEU A 501 -13.53 -8.11 3.39
CA LEU A 501 -12.76 -8.36 2.17
C LEU A 501 -12.68 -9.86 1.82
N GLU A 502 -13.30 -10.71 2.63
CA GLU A 502 -13.64 -12.11 2.36
C GLU A 502 -15.18 -12.26 2.34
#